data_AF-A0A9X1T7U3-F1
#
_entry.id   AF-A0A9X1T7U3-F1
#
_cell.length_a   1.000
_cell.length_b   1.000
_cell.length_c   1.000
_cell.angle_alpha   90.00
_cell.angle_beta   90.00
_cell.angle_gamma   90.00
#
_symmetry.space_group_name_H-M   'P 1'
#
loop_
_entity.id
_entity.type
_entity.pdbx_description
1 polymer ?
#
loop_
_entity_poly.entity_id
_entity_poly.type
_entity_poly.pdbx_seq_one_letter_code
_entity_poly.pdbx_strand_id
1 'polypeptide(L)'
;MKTQEDLAIAVRRMQQQYERGRMDRDILRGWVLGLPSYPQPHGAAVDALKAWFAIRQSDVTPEIRARDLDRLAAVADASAVRIPDGL
;
A
#
# COMPACT_ATOMS: atom_id res chain seq x y z
N MET A 1 0.44 -12.00 -16.02
CA MET A 1 -0.24 -11.79 -14.73
C MET A 1 0.52 -10.68 -14.00
N LYS A 2 -0.17 -9.67 -13.44
CA LYS A 2 0.51 -8.68 -12.58
C LYS A 2 0.99 -9.42 -11.33
N THR A 3 2.29 -9.64 -11.25
CA THR A 3 2.95 -10.46 -10.23
C THR A 3 2.96 -9.75 -8.87
N GLN A 4 3.19 -10.51 -7.81
CA GLN A 4 3.32 -9.99 -6.44
C GLN A 4 4.48 -9.00 -6.29
N GLU A 5 5.56 -9.18 -7.06
CA GLU A 5 6.65 -8.19 -7.17
C GLU A 5 6.17 -6.84 -7.71
N ASP A 6 5.22 -6.85 -8.67
CA ASP A 6 4.62 -5.61 -9.21
C ASP A 6 3.86 -4.85 -8.13
N LEU A 7 3.22 -5.57 -7.18
CA LEU A 7 2.55 -4.96 -6.03
C LEU A 7 3.55 -4.26 -5.10
N ALA A 8 4.63 -4.94 -4.71
CA ALA A 8 5.64 -4.35 -3.81
C ALA A 8 6.25 -3.07 -4.41
N ILE A 9 6.61 -3.13 -5.70
CA ILE A 9 7.18 -2.00 -6.43
C ILE A 9 6.16 -0.86 -6.55
N ALA A 10 4.91 -1.18 -6.91
CA ALA A 10 3.85 -0.18 -7.04
C ALA A 10 3.52 0.50 -5.71
N VAL A 11 3.38 -0.27 -4.63
CA VAL A 11 3.11 0.25 -3.28
C VAL A 11 4.26 1.15 -2.81
N ARG A 12 5.52 0.75 -2.97
CA ARG A 12 6.69 1.58 -2.64
C ARG A 12 6.73 2.87 -3.46
N ARG A 13 6.41 2.80 -4.75
CA ARG A 13 6.34 3.99 -5.61
C ARG A 13 5.28 4.96 -5.10
N MET A 14 4.08 4.46 -4.78
CA MET A 14 2.99 5.29 -4.26
C MET A 14 3.32 5.87 -2.89
N GLN A 15 3.91 5.08 -1.98
CA GLN A 15 4.42 5.56 -0.70
C GLN A 15 5.40 6.72 -0.87
N GLN A 16 6.39 6.61 -1.75
CA GLN A 16 7.36 7.68 -1.99
C GLN A 16 6.73 8.95 -2.58
N GLN A 17 5.75 8.82 -3.49
CA GLN A 17 5.05 9.99 -4.02
C GLN A 17 4.23 10.69 -2.94
N TYR A 18 3.56 9.91 -2.09
CA TYR A 18 2.75 10.41 -0.98
C TYR A 18 3.61 11.10 0.09
N GLU A 19 4.71 10.47 0.47
CA GLU A 19 5.70 11.00 1.44
C GLU A 19 6.29 12.33 0.96
N ARG A 20 6.63 12.42 -0.33
CA ARG A 20 7.13 13.65 -0.97
C ARG A 20 6.08 14.74 -1.16
N GLY A 21 4.82 14.48 -0.78
CA GLY A 21 3.70 15.42 -1.00
C GLY A 21 3.37 15.65 -2.47
N ARG A 22 3.80 14.76 -3.37
CA ARG A 22 3.48 14.81 -4.81
C ARG A 22 2.14 14.15 -5.15
N MET A 23 1.49 13.58 -4.15
CA MET A 23 0.22 12.87 -4.29
C MET A 23 -0.64 13.13 -3.07
N ASP A 24 -1.90 13.46 -3.31
CA ASP A 24 -2.91 13.60 -2.27
C ASP A 24 -3.39 12.25 -1.75
N ARG A 25 -3.88 12.26 -0.52
CA ARG A 25 -4.46 11.06 0.12
C ARG A 25 -5.67 10.54 -0.65
N ASP A 26 -6.46 11.41 -1.29
CA ASP A 26 -7.62 11.00 -2.06
C ASP A 26 -7.25 10.23 -3.33
N ILE A 27 -6.20 10.68 -4.03
CA ILE A 27 -5.62 9.97 -5.18
C ILE A 27 -5.07 8.62 -4.73
N LEU A 28 -4.31 8.60 -3.63
CA LEU A 28 -3.77 7.38 -3.04
C LEU A 28 -4.88 6.41 -2.64
N ARG A 29 -5.95 6.90 -2.01
CA ARG A 29 -7.14 6.13 -1.65
C ARG A 29 -7.78 5.50 -2.87
N GLY A 30 -8.04 6.29 -3.92
CA GLY A 30 -8.63 5.79 -5.15
C GLY A 30 -7.80 4.65 -5.76
N TRP A 31 -6.47 4.81 -5.75
CA TRP A 31 -5.55 3.76 -6.19
C TRP A 31 -5.60 2.50 -5.31
N VAL A 32 -5.53 2.64 -3.98
CA VAL A 32 -5.59 1.51 -3.03
C VAL A 32 -6.89 0.72 -3.19
N LEU A 33 -8.03 1.42 -3.25
CA LEU A 33 -9.34 0.79 -3.40
C LEU A 33 -9.51 0.11 -4.77
N GLY A 34 -8.79 0.58 -5.80
CA GLY A 34 -8.72 -0.02 -7.13
C GLY A 34 -7.76 -1.21 -7.26
N LEU A 35 -6.99 -1.57 -6.22
CA LEU A 35 -6.11 -2.73 -6.27
C LEU A 35 -6.91 -4.04 -6.47
N PRO A 36 -6.43 -4.99 -7.28
CA PRO A 36 -7.07 -6.30 -7.39
C PRO A 36 -6.92 -7.08 -6.08
N SER A 37 -7.66 -8.20 -5.95
CA SER A 37 -7.44 -9.14 -4.86
C SER A 37 -6.17 -9.97 -5.12
N TYR A 38 -5.39 -10.21 -4.07
CA TYR A 38 -4.16 -10.99 -4.14
C TYR A 38 -4.33 -12.31 -3.36
N PRO A 39 -3.69 -13.40 -3.78
CA PRO A 39 -3.71 -14.65 -3.01
C PRO A 39 -3.00 -14.47 -1.67
N GLN A 40 -3.35 -15.29 -0.68
CA GLN A 40 -2.62 -15.37 0.58
C GLN A 40 -1.15 -15.74 0.33
N PRO A 41 -0.20 -15.23 1.14
CA PRO A 41 -0.40 -14.43 2.36
C PRO A 41 -0.64 -12.92 2.13
N HIS A 42 -0.41 -12.41 0.92
CA HIS A 42 -0.43 -10.97 0.63
C HIS A 42 -1.84 -10.37 0.59
N GLY A 43 -2.84 -11.17 0.21
CA GLY A 43 -4.24 -10.76 0.19
C GLY A 43 -4.68 -10.11 1.50
N ALA A 44 -4.32 -10.70 2.64
CA ALA A 44 -4.68 -10.16 3.96
C ALA A 44 -4.09 -8.77 4.21
N ALA A 45 -2.85 -8.51 3.79
CA ALA A 45 -2.22 -7.20 3.93
C ALA A 45 -2.89 -6.15 3.02
N VAL A 46 -3.22 -6.54 1.79
CA VAL A 46 -3.94 -5.68 0.84
C VAL A 46 -5.36 -5.38 1.32
N ASP A 47 -6.08 -6.36 1.86
CA ASP A 47 -7.41 -6.17 2.42
C ASP A 47 -7.38 -5.26 3.66
N ALA A 48 -6.39 -5.42 4.54
CA ALA A 48 -6.19 -4.52 5.66
C ALA A 48 -5.87 -3.08 5.21
N LEU A 49 -5.07 -2.92 4.15
CA LEU A 49 -4.78 -1.62 3.55
C LEU A 49 -6.04 -0.98 2.96
N LYS A 50 -6.83 -1.75 2.19
CA LYS A 50 -8.11 -1.29 1.65
C LYS A 50 -9.08 -0.88 2.75
N ALA A 51 -9.20 -1.66 3.81
CA ALA A 51 -10.06 -1.36 4.95
C ALA A 51 -9.67 -0.02 5.62
N TRP A 52 -8.37 0.25 5.76
CA TRP A 52 -7.87 1.52 6.31
C TRP A 52 -8.22 2.72 5.41
N PHE A 53 -8.01 2.61 4.10
CA PHE A 53 -8.30 3.68 3.14
C PHE A 53 -9.79 3.84 2.81
N ALA A 54 -10.63 2.84 3.11
CA ALA A 54 -12.08 2.92 2.97
C ALA A 54 -12.68 3.98 3.92
N ILE A 55 -12.07 4.17 5.10
CA ILE A 55 -12.48 5.18 6.07
C ILE A 55 -12.18 6.57 5.51
N ARG A 56 -13.24 7.36 5.27
CA ARG A 56 -13.09 8.78 4.91
C ARG A 56 -12.50 9.53 6.10
N GLN A 57 -11.42 10.23 5.86
CA GLN A 57 -10.83 11.14 6.83
C GLN A 57 -10.95 12.54 6.26
N SER A 58 -11.63 13.41 7.01
CA SER A 58 -11.94 14.79 6.60
C SER A 58 -10.71 15.68 6.68
N ASP A 59 -9.76 15.35 7.56
CA ASP A 59 -8.51 16.08 7.76
C ASP A 59 -7.33 15.09 7.74
N VAL A 60 -6.30 15.40 6.97
CA VAL A 60 -5.08 14.56 6.89
C VAL A 60 -4.04 15.19 7.80
N THR A 61 -4.16 14.89 9.09
CA THR A 61 -3.16 15.29 10.06
C THR A 61 -1.82 14.57 9.78
N PRO A 62 -0.67 15.11 10.22
CA PRO A 62 0.61 14.43 10.10
C PRO A 62 0.61 13.01 10.72
N GLU A 63 -0.20 12.78 11.76
CA GLU A 63 -0.38 11.45 12.37
C GLU A 63 -1.12 10.48 11.43
N ILE A 64 -2.16 10.94 10.73
CA ILE A 64 -2.85 10.13 9.72
C ILE A 64 -1.92 9.82 8.56
N ARG A 65 -1.16 10.81 8.09
CA ARG A 65 -0.14 10.61 7.04
C ARG A 65 0.91 9.57 7.48
N ALA A 66 1.41 9.65 8.72
CA ALA A 66 2.36 8.67 9.24
C ALA A 66 1.76 7.25 9.26
N ARG A 67 0.49 7.10 9.67
CA ARG A 67 -0.22 5.81 9.63
C ARG A 67 -0.44 5.32 8.20
N ASP A 68 -0.78 6.20 7.26
CA ASP A 68 -0.94 5.84 5.85
C ASP A 68 0.38 5.26 5.29
N LEU A 69 1.52 5.88 5.61
CA LEU A 69 2.86 5.40 5.21
C LEU A 69 3.21 4.04 5.85
N ASP A 70 2.93 3.87 7.14
CA ASP A 70 3.13 2.60 7.86
C ASP A 70 2.33 1.45 7.22
N ARG A 71 1.06 1.69 6.89
CA ARG A 71 0.21 0.69 6.23
C ARG A 71 0.70 0.33 4.83
N LEU A 72 1.21 1.29 4.06
CA LEU A 72 1.81 1.02 2.75
C LEU A 72 3.10 0.20 2.91
N ALA A 73 3.96 0.54 3.86
CA ALA A 73 5.18 -0.20 4.14
C ALA A 73 4.88 -1.67 4.50
N ALA A 74 3.89 -1.90 5.37
CA ALA A 74 3.47 -3.26 5.74
C ALA A 74 3.09 -4.14 4.54
N VAL A 75 2.41 -3.57 3.52
CA VAL A 75 2.08 -4.32 2.29
C VAL A 75 3.32 -4.57 1.43
N ALA A 76 4.22 -3.58 1.32
CA ALA A 76 5.45 -3.72 0.57
C ALA A 76 6.38 -4.79 1.18
N ASP A 77 6.51 -4.82 2.51
CA ASP A 77 7.35 -5.79 3.21
C ASP A 77 6.74 -7.19 3.21
N ALA A 78 5.43 -7.31 3.44
CA ALA A 78 4.72 -8.58 3.28
C ALA A 78 4.89 -9.16 1.86
N SER A 79 5.05 -8.30 0.85
CA SER A 79 5.32 -8.70 -0.53
C SER A 79 6.78 -9.03 -0.81
N ALA A 80 7.73 -8.42 -0.08
CA ALA A 80 9.17 -8.68 -0.21
C ALA A 80 9.62 -9.99 0.46
N VAL A 81 8.88 -10.48 1.46
CA VAL A 81 9.18 -11.74 2.20
C VAL A 81 9.18 -13.00 1.31
N ARG A 82 8.83 -12.90 0.01
CA ARG A 82 8.86 -14.02 -0.94
C ARG A 82 10.08 -14.10 -1.86
N ILE A 83 11.19 -13.43 -1.53
CA ILE A 83 12.49 -13.68 -2.18
C ILE A 83 13.38 -14.51 -1.23
N PRO A 84 13.27 -15.85 -1.19
CA PRO A 84 14.49 -16.64 -1.07
C PRO A 84 15.20 -16.50 -2.41
N ASP A 85 16.30 -15.76 -2.37
CA ASP A 85 17.37 -15.78 -3.36
C ASP A 85 17.62 -17.26 -3.73
N GLY A 86 17.39 -17.59 -5.00
CA GLY A 86 17.69 -18.92 -5.52
C GLY A 86 19.20 -19.11 -5.49
N LEU A 87 19.66 -19.91 -4.52
CA LEU A 87 21.00 -20.48 -4.47
C LEU A 87 21.18 -21.51 -5.60
#